data_AF-A0A149V8J9-F1
#
_entry.id   AF-A0A149V8J9-F1
#
_cell.length_a   1.000
_cell.length_b   1.000
_cell.length_c   1.000
_cell.angle_alpha   90.00
_cell.angle_beta   90.00
_cell.angle_gamma   90.00
#
_symmetry.space_group_name_H-M   'P 1'
#
loop_
_entity.id
_entity.type
_entity.pdbx_description
1 polymer ?
#
loop_
_entity_poly.entity_id
_entity_poly.type
_entity_poly.pdbx_seq_one_letter_code
_entity_poly.pdbx_strand_id
1 'polypeptide(L)'
;MWSARSRFCFSSGLSTGLLWLMPAGALLAIVVPSAAAHAQSTVQPAPSVVRQTAPAHEINASHDTMPARLSDVVRKPPKATVAPNGQEPTTQPPARGGFWDNMLLPPLTSRPEAYGQPQSLELKPLPSSLMHQGPWGVFNANTGAAAGFGTVAYYAVSRWAEDWSSLRDKRNRIDWADPLKYIPLNNSGSIYLTLSGNFRHHGFYDQRAMFGTVKKDPAYRSTLRWNAGADLHLGEHVRLYGELMSGQAGGINYYGYTGGRWRSKLDAQQAFVEVKGHLLGATMGAMVGRMSFLDAPPYVTAGSVYPTLPYSWNGLRGYAFWKRFRVDLFDLTLTNNAPTTAFHDQVGWRTRLFGAYTSYAIPEFKFLDKKSQIFVDTFYLGYTLSSNPIASTTSTIAGSTHRDTPGTRIWGNAGPIEFSLGGMWQGGNFHAANNGPKRPVSAYSFNGTVSWRFAKWWGRPAIGIQADAISGGDTRKSQTSSWGNFLSPFVPSAYYLDMSTYIGNSNLIDVGPLATIATSRNTSLLLKVPVIWRNSTHDAIYANPTAPYSFRPQGGYTATMPQASFTWRATRHITFSLDGEYIFASRAMINADFS
;
A
#
# COMPACT_ATOMS: atom_id res chain seq x y z
N MET A 1 9.09 -14.96 56.67
CA MET A 1 10.27 -15.15 57.54
C MET A 1 11.43 -15.61 56.67
N TRP A 2 12.55 -14.87 56.71
CA TRP A 2 13.96 -15.26 56.43
C TRP A 2 14.28 -16.00 55.11
N SER A 3 15.40 -15.83 54.43
CA SER A 3 16.60 -14.96 54.46
C SER A 3 17.53 -15.63 53.44
N ALA A 4 18.20 -14.86 52.57
CA ALA A 4 19.66 -14.90 52.37
C ALA A 4 20.09 -14.46 50.96
N ARG A 5 21.17 -13.67 50.99
CA ARG A 5 21.85 -12.91 49.94
C ARG A 5 22.86 -13.77 49.17
N SER A 6 23.21 -13.36 47.94
CA SER A 6 24.60 -13.07 47.49
C SER A 6 24.62 -12.73 45.98
N ARG A 7 24.98 -11.50 45.60
CA ARG A 7 26.30 -10.99 45.13
C ARG A 7 26.71 -11.48 43.73
N PHE A 8 26.89 -10.56 42.78
CA PHE A 8 28.06 -10.53 41.89
C PHE A 8 28.37 -9.09 41.44
N CYS A 9 29.66 -8.74 41.54
CA CYS A 9 30.24 -7.42 41.27
C CYS A 9 30.54 -7.19 39.79
N PHE A 10 30.53 -5.91 39.44
CA PHE A 10 31.07 -5.29 38.22
C PHE A 10 32.59 -5.49 38.07
N SER A 11 33.04 -5.59 36.81
CA SER A 11 34.33 -5.05 36.40
C SER A 11 34.16 -4.25 35.11
N SER A 12 34.66 -3.02 35.15
CA SER A 12 34.66 -2.01 34.11
C SER A 12 35.98 -2.07 33.34
N GLY A 13 35.92 -2.01 32.01
CA GLY A 13 37.08 -1.77 31.14
C GLY A 13 36.67 -0.90 29.96
N LEU A 14 36.90 0.42 30.08
CA LEU A 14 36.87 1.34 28.95
C LEU A 14 38.15 1.15 28.13
N SER A 15 38.01 1.00 26.81
CA SER A 15 39.06 1.34 25.85
C SER A 15 38.44 2.14 24.71
N THR A 16 38.99 3.34 24.52
CA THR A 16 38.68 4.30 23.48
C THR A 16 39.31 3.88 22.15
N GLY A 17 38.52 3.81 21.09
CA GLY A 17 38.99 3.59 19.72
C GLY A 17 38.17 4.42 18.73
N LEU A 18 38.74 5.55 18.30
CA LEU A 18 38.28 6.35 17.17
C LEU A 18 38.48 5.54 15.88
N LEU A 19 37.47 5.43 15.02
CA LEU A 19 37.67 4.97 13.63
C LEU A 19 36.75 5.71 12.66
N TRP A 20 37.40 6.48 11.80
CA TRP A 20 36.86 7.10 10.59
C TRP A 20 36.54 6.02 9.55
N LEU A 21 35.40 6.12 8.87
CA LEU A 21 35.12 5.35 7.65
C LEU A 21 34.47 6.24 6.58
N MET A 22 35.21 6.44 5.49
CA MET A 22 34.69 6.83 4.17
C MET A 22 34.47 5.59 3.29
N PRO A 23 33.63 5.65 2.23
CA PRO A 23 33.12 4.48 1.54
C PRO A 23 33.84 4.17 0.21
N ALA A 24 34.03 2.89 -0.09
CA ALA A 24 34.23 2.29 -1.41
C ALA A 24 33.89 0.79 -1.25
N GLY A 25 33.13 0.08 -2.08
CA GLY A 25 32.89 0.20 -3.52
C GLY A 25 33.47 -1.03 -4.21
N ALA A 26 32.74 -2.15 -4.26
CA ALA A 26 32.82 -3.21 -5.28
C ALA A 26 31.94 -4.43 -4.89
N LEU A 27 30.86 -4.66 -5.64
CA LEU A 27 30.14 -5.94 -5.64
C LEU A 27 30.78 -6.84 -6.70
N LEU A 28 31.25 -8.03 -6.30
CA LEU A 28 31.60 -9.12 -7.20
C LEU A 28 30.60 -10.26 -6.96
N ALA A 29 29.71 -10.52 -7.91
CA ALA A 29 28.80 -11.66 -7.89
C ALA A 29 29.47 -12.85 -8.57
N ILE A 30 29.80 -13.89 -7.79
CA ILE A 30 30.27 -15.18 -8.31
C ILE A 30 29.04 -16.06 -8.58
N VAL A 31 28.86 -16.45 -9.84
CA VAL A 31 27.87 -17.42 -10.30
C VAL A 31 28.48 -18.83 -10.19
N VAL A 32 27.83 -19.73 -9.46
CA VAL A 32 28.14 -21.16 -9.45
C VAL A 32 26.96 -21.92 -10.08
N PRO A 33 27.13 -22.68 -11.17
CA PRO A 33 26.05 -23.49 -11.72
C PRO A 33 25.94 -24.84 -10.98
N SER A 34 24.72 -25.22 -10.62
CA SER A 34 24.39 -26.54 -10.07
C SER A 34 23.96 -27.47 -11.20
N ALA A 35 24.59 -28.64 -11.29
CA ALA A 35 24.29 -29.69 -12.24
C ALA A 35 22.93 -30.36 -11.96
N ALA A 36 22.17 -30.61 -13.01
CA ALA A 36 20.89 -31.33 -12.98
C ALA A 36 21.11 -32.84 -13.12
N ALA A 37 20.40 -33.63 -12.32
CA ALA A 37 20.25 -35.07 -12.51
C ALA A 37 18.82 -35.37 -12.96
N HIS A 38 18.70 -36.06 -14.09
CA HIS A 38 17.46 -36.54 -14.70
C HIS A 38 16.86 -37.72 -13.92
N ALA A 39 15.53 -37.77 -13.87
CA ALA A 39 14.78 -39.02 -13.83
C ALA A 39 13.47 -38.84 -14.62
N GLN A 40 13.32 -39.64 -15.67
CA GLN A 40 12.17 -39.72 -16.55
C GLN A 40 11.00 -40.43 -15.84
N SER A 41 9.77 -39.99 -16.10
CA SER A 41 8.64 -40.91 -16.22
C SER A 41 7.63 -40.35 -17.23
N THR A 42 7.35 -41.20 -18.21
CA THR A 42 6.46 -41.04 -19.36
C THR A 42 5.04 -41.46 -18.99
N VAL A 43 4.02 -40.68 -19.37
CA VAL A 43 2.70 -41.18 -19.87
C VAL A 43 2.05 -40.07 -20.71
N GLN A 44 1.79 -40.36 -21.99
CA GLN A 44 0.86 -39.64 -22.88
C GLN A 44 -0.57 -40.17 -22.72
N PRO A 45 -1.60 -39.39 -23.11
CA PRO A 45 -2.25 -39.71 -24.39
C PRO A 45 -2.57 -38.49 -25.29
N ALA A 46 -2.80 -38.84 -26.56
CA ALA A 46 -2.86 -38.06 -27.78
C ALA A 46 -4.17 -37.23 -27.99
N PRO A 47 -4.26 -36.39 -29.05
CA PRO A 47 -5.18 -35.26 -29.15
C PRO A 47 -6.44 -35.57 -29.97
N SER A 48 -7.52 -34.80 -29.73
CA SER A 48 -8.71 -34.76 -30.58
C SER A 48 -8.76 -33.45 -31.38
N VAL A 49 -8.70 -33.63 -32.70
CA VAL A 49 -8.87 -32.64 -33.77
C VAL A 49 -10.37 -32.39 -34.00
N VAL A 50 -10.79 -31.12 -34.10
CA VAL A 50 -11.97 -30.75 -34.92
C VAL A 50 -11.68 -29.44 -35.65
N ARG A 51 -12.03 -29.44 -36.94
CA ARG A 51 -11.72 -28.49 -38.01
C ARG A 51 -12.88 -27.49 -38.17
N GLN A 52 -12.53 -26.25 -38.51
CA GLN A 52 -13.20 -25.24 -39.37
C GLN A 52 -14.73 -25.14 -39.42
N THR A 53 -15.26 -23.91 -39.30
CA THR A 53 -15.78 -23.12 -40.46
C THR A 53 -16.07 -21.67 -40.05
N ALA A 54 -15.64 -20.73 -40.89
CA ALA A 54 -16.08 -19.33 -40.92
C ALA A 54 -17.27 -19.17 -41.89
N PRO A 55 -17.96 -18.03 -41.86
CA PRO A 55 -18.28 -17.36 -43.11
C PRO A 55 -17.82 -15.90 -43.14
N ALA A 56 -17.38 -15.51 -44.32
CA ALA A 56 -17.02 -14.18 -44.73
C ALA A 56 -18.27 -13.30 -44.96
N HIS A 57 -18.12 -12.00 -44.75
CA HIS A 57 -18.88 -10.99 -45.48
C HIS A 57 -17.93 -9.85 -45.86
N GLU A 58 -17.61 -9.78 -47.15
CA GLU A 58 -17.03 -8.63 -47.84
C GLU A 58 -18.12 -7.58 -48.09
N ILE A 59 -17.79 -6.30 -47.90
CA ILE A 59 -18.38 -5.18 -48.65
C ILE A 59 -17.24 -4.19 -49.00
N ASN A 60 -16.81 -4.22 -50.26
CA ASN A 60 -16.24 -3.11 -51.04
C ASN A 60 -17.35 -2.07 -51.32
N ALA A 61 -17.19 -0.78 -51.59
CA ALA A 61 -16.08 0.16 -51.78
C ALA A 61 -16.74 1.56 -51.90
N SER A 62 -16.00 2.66 -51.69
CA SER A 62 -15.94 3.80 -52.65
C SER A 62 -15.17 5.00 -52.09
N HIS A 63 -14.24 5.48 -52.93
CA HIS A 63 -13.66 6.82 -52.95
C HIS A 63 -14.73 7.93 -52.89
N ASP A 64 -14.46 9.07 -52.24
CA ASP A 64 -14.14 10.32 -52.96
C ASP A 64 -13.98 11.58 -52.07
N THR A 65 -12.97 12.38 -52.45
CA THR A 65 -12.85 13.86 -52.40
C THR A 65 -12.74 14.65 -51.08
N MET A 66 -11.61 15.37 -50.97
CA MET A 66 -11.44 16.63 -50.22
C MET A 66 -12.16 17.80 -50.91
N PRO A 67 -12.34 18.95 -50.22
CA PRO A 67 -11.50 20.10 -50.58
C PRO A 67 -11.00 21.02 -49.43
N ALA A 68 -9.79 21.55 -49.69
CA ALA A 68 -9.15 22.83 -49.38
C ALA A 68 -9.61 23.82 -48.27
N ARG A 69 -8.60 24.22 -47.48
CA ARG A 69 -8.14 25.57 -47.03
C ARG A 69 -9.16 26.71 -46.84
N LEU A 70 -9.08 27.35 -45.66
CA LEU A 70 -9.13 28.81 -45.55
C LEU A 70 -8.18 29.33 -44.43
N SER A 71 -7.61 30.48 -44.76
CA SER A 71 -6.50 31.28 -44.22
C SER A 71 -6.68 31.96 -42.86
N ASP A 72 -5.56 32.05 -42.14
CA ASP A 72 -4.96 33.20 -41.41
C ASP A 72 -5.86 34.37 -40.96
N VAL A 73 -5.95 34.57 -39.63
CA VAL A 73 -6.03 35.91 -39.03
C VAL A 73 -5.15 35.96 -37.77
N VAL A 74 -4.01 36.64 -37.90
CA VAL A 74 -3.14 37.08 -36.81
C VAL A 74 -3.73 38.34 -36.18
N ARG A 75 -3.94 38.37 -34.86
CA ARG A 75 -4.12 39.61 -34.08
C ARG A 75 -3.18 39.62 -32.88
N LYS A 76 -2.26 40.58 -32.86
CA LYS A 76 -1.43 40.97 -31.70
C LYS A 76 -2.11 42.10 -30.90
N PRO A 77 -1.79 42.27 -29.61
CA PRO A 77 -2.64 42.95 -28.62
C PRO A 77 -2.39 44.48 -28.50
N PRO A 78 -3.30 45.25 -27.88
CA PRO A 78 -3.08 46.68 -27.63
C PRO A 78 -2.20 46.94 -26.40
N LYS A 79 -1.40 48.00 -26.53
CA LYS A 79 -0.46 48.56 -25.55
C LYS A 79 -1.20 49.13 -24.33
N ALA A 80 -0.68 48.86 -23.13
CA ALA A 80 -1.11 49.51 -21.89
C ALA A 80 -0.35 50.83 -21.68
N THR A 81 -1.11 51.88 -21.37
CA THR A 81 -0.70 53.25 -21.09
C THR A 81 -0.12 53.38 -19.68
N VAL A 82 0.99 54.10 -19.55
CA VAL A 82 1.61 54.47 -18.27
C VAL A 82 0.96 55.76 -17.74
N ALA A 83 0.60 55.77 -16.46
CA ALA A 83 0.34 56.99 -15.70
C ALA A 83 1.22 57.00 -14.44
N PRO A 84 1.80 58.15 -14.04
CA PRO A 84 2.75 58.25 -12.95
C PRO A 84 2.02 58.52 -11.62
N ASN A 85 2.51 57.94 -10.52
CA ASN A 85 2.48 58.59 -9.22
C ASN A 85 3.44 57.88 -8.27
N GLY A 86 4.41 58.64 -7.77
CA GLY A 86 5.42 58.19 -6.82
C GLY A 86 4.87 58.13 -5.40
N GLN A 87 5.28 57.08 -4.69
CA GLN A 87 5.40 57.05 -3.24
C GLN A 87 6.59 56.12 -2.93
N GLU A 88 7.66 56.69 -2.37
CA GLU A 88 8.80 55.93 -1.83
C GLU A 88 8.33 55.05 -0.67
N PRO A 89 8.68 53.74 -0.64
CA PRO A 89 8.48 52.93 0.55
C PRO A 89 9.66 53.10 1.51
N THR A 90 9.35 53.54 2.73
CA THR A 90 10.23 53.51 3.89
C THR A 90 10.69 52.07 4.17
N THR A 91 11.99 51.82 4.04
CA THR A 91 12.57 50.50 4.34
C THR A 91 12.72 50.32 5.85
N GLN A 92 11.77 49.62 6.48
CA GLN A 92 12.05 48.94 7.75
C GLN A 92 12.98 47.75 7.49
N PRO A 93 14.05 47.55 8.27
CA PRO A 93 14.87 46.36 8.15
C PRO A 93 14.02 45.11 8.49
N PRO A 94 14.15 44.00 7.76
CA PRO A 94 13.37 42.80 8.03
C PRO A 94 13.66 42.33 9.46
N ALA A 95 12.59 42.02 10.20
CA ALA A 95 12.69 41.40 11.51
C ALA A 95 13.63 40.19 11.42
N ARG A 96 14.65 40.15 12.28
CA ARG A 96 15.53 38.98 12.40
C ARG A 96 14.65 37.80 12.82
N GLY A 97 14.32 36.94 11.85
CA GLY A 97 13.67 35.67 12.12
C GLY A 97 14.47 34.89 13.16
N GLY A 98 13.78 34.25 14.09
CA GLY A 98 14.42 33.40 15.09
C GLY A 98 15.20 32.28 14.40
N PHE A 99 16.13 31.66 15.13
CA PHE A 99 16.94 30.53 14.66
C PHE A 99 16.12 29.43 13.93
N TRP A 100 14.84 29.28 14.30
CA TRP A 100 13.88 28.32 13.73
C TRP A 100 13.21 28.77 12.42
N ASP A 101 13.22 30.06 12.07
CA ASP A 101 12.56 30.58 10.86
C ASP A 101 13.35 30.26 9.57
N ASN A 102 14.66 29.98 9.69
CA ASN A 102 15.55 29.66 8.58
C ASN A 102 15.58 28.17 8.19
N MET A 103 14.93 27.29 8.97
CA MET A 103 14.68 25.91 8.56
C MET A 103 13.32 25.84 7.85
N LEU A 104 13.28 26.07 6.53
CA LEU A 104 12.07 25.84 5.72
C LEU A 104 11.74 24.32 5.68
N LEU A 105 11.24 23.74 6.77
CA LEU A 105 10.62 22.42 6.74
C LEU A 105 9.56 22.45 5.63
N PRO A 106 9.52 21.45 4.71
CA PRO A 106 8.58 21.46 3.59
C PRO A 106 7.14 21.63 4.12
N PRO A 107 6.23 22.18 3.31
CA PRO A 107 4.82 22.10 3.65
C PRO A 107 4.47 20.62 3.74
N LEU A 108 4.21 20.12 4.95
CA LEU A 108 3.47 18.88 5.09
C LEU A 108 2.10 19.19 4.52
N THR A 109 1.87 18.77 3.27
CA THR A 109 0.52 18.65 2.73
C THR A 109 -0.27 17.77 3.69
N SER A 110 -1.57 18.02 3.76
CA SER A 110 -2.43 17.30 4.69
C SER A 110 -2.26 15.78 4.52
N ARG A 111 -2.23 15.03 5.63
CA ARG A 111 -1.96 13.58 5.67
C ARG A 111 -3.05 12.77 6.38
N PRO A 112 -4.24 12.67 5.79
CA PRO A 112 -5.32 11.86 6.34
C PRO A 112 -5.13 10.35 6.16
N GLU A 113 -4.19 9.89 5.32
CA GLU A 113 -4.01 8.48 5.03
C GLU A 113 -3.07 7.82 6.05
N ALA A 114 -3.54 6.71 6.63
CA ALA A 114 -2.80 5.97 7.63
C ALA A 114 -1.76 4.98 7.04
N TYR A 115 -1.32 5.21 5.80
CA TYR A 115 -0.25 4.41 5.20
C TYR A 115 1.06 4.72 5.92
N GLY A 116 1.66 3.72 6.56
CA GLY A 116 2.99 3.79 7.16
C GLY A 116 4.14 3.91 6.14
N GLN A 117 3.88 4.46 4.95
CA GLN A 117 4.91 4.72 3.95
C GLN A 117 5.47 6.13 4.13
N PRO A 118 6.80 6.30 4.09
CA PRO A 118 7.47 7.56 4.34
C PRO A 118 7.35 8.51 3.16
N GLN A 119 6.24 9.25 3.04
CA GLN A 119 5.96 9.97 1.79
C GLN A 119 5.53 11.41 2.02
N SER A 120 6.52 12.27 2.26
CA SER A 120 6.78 13.54 1.55
C SER A 120 8.07 14.17 2.11
N LEU A 121 9.11 13.35 2.24
CA LEU A 121 10.43 13.81 2.67
C LEU A 121 11.13 14.39 1.44
N GLU A 122 10.84 15.65 1.16
CA GLU A 122 11.41 16.35 0.01
C GLU A 122 12.77 16.94 0.38
N LEU A 123 13.83 16.35 -0.17
CA LEU A 123 15.18 16.93 -0.10
C LEU A 123 15.21 18.35 -0.69
N LYS A 124 14.41 18.60 -1.74
CA LYS A 124 14.10 19.92 -2.35
C LYS A 124 12.67 19.89 -2.91
N PRO A 125 11.79 20.85 -2.56
CA PRO A 125 10.46 20.93 -3.13
C PRO A 125 10.51 20.97 -4.65
N LEU A 126 9.70 20.14 -5.30
CA LEU A 126 9.59 20.15 -6.76
C LEU A 126 8.48 21.08 -7.22
N PRO A 127 8.63 21.70 -8.40
CA PRO A 127 7.50 22.26 -9.12
C PRO A 127 6.34 21.26 -9.16
N SER A 128 5.12 21.73 -8.96
CA SER A 128 3.92 20.90 -9.09
C SER A 128 3.84 20.21 -10.46
N SER A 129 4.43 20.82 -11.49
CA SER A 129 4.54 20.26 -12.84
C SER A 129 5.34 18.94 -12.91
N LEU A 130 6.25 18.73 -11.96
CA LEU A 130 7.07 17.52 -11.83
C LEU A 130 6.46 16.51 -10.88
N MET A 131 5.53 16.93 -10.03
CA MET A 131 4.73 16.03 -9.19
C MET A 131 3.48 15.53 -9.91
N HIS A 132 3.34 15.75 -11.22
CA HIS A 132 2.15 15.36 -11.96
C HIS A 132 2.00 13.84 -12.00
N GLN A 133 1.09 13.39 -11.15
CA GLN A 133 0.31 12.17 -11.26
C GLN A 133 -0.61 12.32 -12.49
N GLY A 134 -1.25 11.23 -12.94
CA GLY A 134 -2.13 11.26 -14.12
C GLY A 134 -3.20 12.36 -14.08
N PRO A 135 -3.94 12.58 -15.18
CA PRO A 135 -4.92 13.67 -15.31
C PRO A 135 -6.19 13.45 -14.47
N TRP A 136 -6.06 13.38 -13.14
CA TRP A 136 -7.10 13.04 -12.17
C TRP A 136 -7.59 14.26 -11.36
N GLY A 137 -7.13 15.46 -11.68
CA GLY A 137 -7.66 16.72 -11.11
C GLY A 137 -7.57 16.79 -9.58
N VAL A 138 -8.70 17.02 -8.91
CA VAL A 138 -8.77 17.16 -7.44
C VAL A 138 -8.34 15.88 -6.69
N PHE A 139 -8.41 14.72 -7.34
CA PHE A 139 -7.99 13.44 -6.77
C PHE A 139 -6.45 13.31 -6.64
N ASN A 140 -5.70 14.25 -7.22
CA ASN A 140 -4.25 14.40 -6.99
C ASN A 140 -3.92 15.17 -5.70
N ALA A 141 -4.93 15.60 -4.92
CA ALA A 141 -4.68 16.29 -3.65
C ALA A 141 -3.89 15.41 -2.68
N ASN A 142 -3.13 16.07 -1.78
CA ASN A 142 -2.32 15.43 -0.76
C ASN A 142 -1.29 14.44 -1.32
N THR A 143 -1.53 13.13 -1.16
CA THR A 143 -0.63 12.05 -1.61
C THR A 143 -1.05 11.43 -2.95
N GLY A 144 -2.14 11.90 -3.56
CA GLY A 144 -2.74 11.26 -4.73
C GLY A 144 -3.48 9.95 -4.45
N ALA A 145 -3.54 9.51 -3.19
CA ALA A 145 -4.23 8.26 -2.83
C ALA A 145 -5.71 8.26 -3.23
N ALA A 146 -6.34 9.44 -3.29
CA ALA A 146 -7.73 9.60 -3.72
C ALA A 146 -7.94 9.27 -5.20
N ALA A 147 -6.88 9.11 -5.99
CA ALA A 147 -6.97 8.64 -7.35
C ALA A 147 -7.07 7.11 -7.48
N GLY A 148 -6.76 6.33 -6.43
CA GLY A 148 -7.04 4.88 -6.44
C GLY A 148 -5.98 4.02 -7.11
N PHE A 149 -4.84 4.63 -7.38
CA PHE A 149 -3.66 3.96 -7.91
C PHE A 149 -2.58 3.77 -6.82
N GLY A 150 -2.95 4.00 -5.55
CA GLY A 150 -2.06 4.07 -4.41
C GLY A 150 -1.48 5.47 -4.20
N THR A 151 -0.54 5.61 -3.27
CA THR A 151 0.16 6.88 -3.07
C THR A 151 1.11 7.15 -4.24
N VAL A 152 1.04 8.35 -4.80
CA VAL A 152 1.84 8.74 -5.95
C VAL A 152 2.72 9.92 -5.56
N ALA A 153 4.00 9.83 -5.89
CA ALA A 153 5.02 10.86 -5.67
C ALA A 153 5.98 10.84 -6.85
N TYR A 154 6.97 11.74 -6.88
CA TYR A 154 7.98 11.75 -7.95
C TYR A 154 8.62 10.37 -8.17
N TYR A 155 8.93 9.65 -7.09
CA TYR A 155 9.21 8.22 -7.14
C TYR A 155 8.27 7.52 -6.17
N ALA A 156 7.31 6.76 -6.70
CA ALA A 156 6.25 6.13 -5.93
C ALA A 156 6.58 4.65 -5.65
N VAL A 157 5.91 4.08 -4.64
CA VAL A 157 5.87 2.61 -4.50
C VAL A 157 5.03 2.03 -5.63
N SER A 158 3.91 2.68 -5.96
CA SER A 158 3.07 2.40 -7.13
C SER A 158 3.70 2.91 -8.43
N ARG A 159 4.80 2.28 -8.88
CA ARG A 159 5.52 2.69 -10.11
C ARG A 159 4.64 2.69 -11.35
N TRP A 160 3.71 1.76 -11.42
CA TRP A 160 2.72 1.64 -12.49
C TRP A 160 1.69 2.79 -12.50
N ALA A 161 1.67 3.65 -11.49
CA ALA A 161 0.81 4.84 -11.43
C ALA A 161 1.56 6.14 -11.78
N GLU A 162 2.88 6.07 -11.98
CA GLU A 162 3.70 7.23 -12.34
C GLU A 162 3.40 7.68 -13.77
N ASP A 163 3.34 9.00 -14.01
CA ASP A 163 3.23 9.60 -15.34
C ASP A 163 4.45 10.51 -15.57
N TRP A 164 5.25 10.16 -16.58
CA TRP A 164 6.50 10.84 -16.91
C TRP A 164 6.40 11.69 -18.18
N SER A 165 5.19 11.89 -18.71
CA SER A 165 4.96 12.65 -19.95
C SER A 165 5.48 14.09 -19.88
N SER A 166 5.58 14.70 -18.69
CA SER A 166 6.14 16.03 -18.50
C SER A 166 7.63 16.14 -18.86
N LEU A 167 8.39 15.03 -18.81
CA LEU A 167 9.80 14.95 -19.21
C LEU A 167 10.01 15.02 -20.74
N ARG A 168 8.92 15.06 -21.51
CA ARG A 168 8.93 15.46 -22.93
C ARG A 168 9.57 16.84 -23.09
N ASP A 169 9.29 17.76 -22.18
CA ASP A 169 10.00 19.02 -22.08
C ASP A 169 11.34 18.80 -21.38
N LYS A 170 12.45 19.05 -22.09
CA LYS A 170 13.80 18.86 -21.55
C LYS A 170 14.08 19.71 -20.30
N ARG A 171 13.37 20.83 -20.11
CA ARG A 171 13.51 21.70 -18.93
C ARG A 171 13.02 21.03 -17.64
N ASN A 172 12.18 20.00 -17.77
CA ASN A 172 11.67 19.22 -16.64
C ASN A 172 12.64 18.11 -16.20
N ARG A 173 13.74 17.89 -16.94
CA ARG A 173 14.75 16.86 -16.62
C ARG A 173 15.76 17.42 -15.63
N ILE A 174 15.60 17.04 -14.37
CA ILE A 174 16.35 17.55 -13.22
C ILE A 174 17.08 16.44 -12.43
N ASP A 175 16.86 15.18 -12.76
CA ASP A 175 17.44 14.00 -12.11
C ASP A 175 18.19 13.14 -13.13
N TRP A 176 19.24 12.47 -12.67
CA TRP A 176 20.11 11.64 -13.52
C TRP A 176 19.36 10.44 -14.12
N ALA A 177 18.27 9.98 -13.50
CA ALA A 177 17.45 8.87 -13.98
C ALA A 177 16.31 9.33 -14.94
N ASP A 178 16.08 10.63 -15.10
CA ASP A 178 15.01 11.15 -15.98
C ASP A 178 15.12 10.65 -17.44
N PRO A 179 16.33 10.48 -18.04
CA PRO A 179 16.47 9.86 -19.36
C PRO A 179 15.96 8.42 -19.43
N LEU A 180 15.96 7.68 -18.32
CA LEU A 180 15.38 6.32 -18.24
C LEU A 180 13.86 6.37 -18.02
N LYS A 181 13.36 7.46 -17.42
CA LYS A 181 11.94 7.69 -17.19
C LYS A 181 11.20 8.17 -18.43
N TYR A 182 11.88 8.77 -19.39
CA TYR A 182 11.28 9.19 -20.65
C TYR A 182 12.22 8.97 -21.84
N ILE A 183 11.99 7.87 -22.55
CA ILE A 183 12.70 7.49 -23.77
C ILE A 183 11.73 7.71 -24.96
N PRO A 184 11.85 8.82 -25.71
CA PRO A 184 11.00 9.05 -26.87
C PRO A 184 11.29 8.00 -27.96
N LEU A 185 10.24 7.39 -28.49
CA LEU A 185 10.33 6.40 -29.58
C LEU A 185 9.89 6.97 -30.93
N ASN A 186 9.40 8.22 -30.95
CA ASN A 186 9.10 8.95 -32.17
C ASN A 186 9.48 10.44 -32.05
N ASN A 187 9.58 11.13 -33.19
CA ASN A 187 10.00 12.54 -33.25
C ASN A 187 9.06 13.48 -32.50
N SER A 188 7.75 13.18 -32.47
CA SER A 188 6.81 14.00 -31.73
C SER A 188 6.95 13.81 -30.22
N GLY A 189 7.46 12.66 -29.74
CA GLY A 189 7.46 12.29 -28.32
C GLY A 189 6.08 11.86 -27.82
N SER A 190 5.11 11.60 -28.70
CA SER A 190 3.82 11.03 -28.29
C SER A 190 3.90 9.53 -27.96
N ILE A 191 4.93 8.86 -28.46
CA ILE A 191 5.25 7.47 -28.13
C ILE A 191 6.53 7.48 -27.32
N TYR A 192 6.48 6.93 -26.11
CA TYR A 192 7.63 6.89 -25.23
C TYR A 192 7.62 5.67 -24.32
N LEU A 193 8.82 5.28 -23.89
CA LEU A 193 9.06 4.21 -22.94
C LEU A 193 9.56 4.79 -21.62
N THR A 194 9.00 4.31 -20.52
CA THR A 194 9.49 4.55 -19.15
C THR A 194 10.04 3.25 -18.59
N LEU A 195 11.25 3.30 -18.03
CA LEU A 195 11.85 2.21 -17.29
C LEU A 195 11.78 2.48 -15.78
N SER A 196 11.57 1.42 -14.99
CA SER A 196 11.47 1.52 -13.54
C SER A 196 12.18 0.37 -12.85
N GLY A 197 12.68 0.64 -11.65
CA GLY A 197 13.35 -0.37 -10.84
C GLY A 197 13.16 -0.12 -9.35
N ASN A 198 13.28 -1.19 -8.57
CA ASN A 198 13.41 -1.12 -7.12
C ASN A 198 14.31 -2.23 -6.63
N PHE A 199 15.04 -1.94 -5.57
CA PHE A 199 15.60 -2.93 -4.68
C PHE A 199 15.12 -2.62 -3.26
N ARG A 200 14.74 -3.66 -2.53
CA ARG A 200 14.37 -3.55 -1.12
C ARG A 200 14.97 -4.70 -0.33
N HIS A 201 15.76 -4.34 0.66
CA HIS A 201 16.09 -5.23 1.78
C HIS A 201 15.17 -4.94 2.95
N HIS A 202 14.79 -5.98 3.67
CA HIS A 202 14.03 -5.86 4.90
C HIS A 202 14.54 -6.89 5.91
N GLY A 203 14.93 -6.45 7.10
CA GLY A 203 15.34 -7.30 8.21
C GLY A 203 14.37 -7.20 9.39
N PHE A 204 14.10 -8.32 10.05
CA PHE A 204 13.31 -8.40 11.27
C PHE A 204 14.13 -9.06 12.35
N TYR A 205 14.02 -8.52 13.56
CA TYR A 205 14.53 -9.14 14.77
C TYR A 205 13.35 -9.35 15.73
N ASP A 206 13.09 -10.61 16.04
CA ASP A 206 12.01 -11.02 16.94
C ASP A 206 12.65 -11.62 18.20
N GLN A 207 12.47 -10.99 19.36
CA GLN A 207 12.96 -11.54 20.64
C GLN A 207 12.16 -12.80 21.04
N ARG A 208 10.84 -12.74 20.89
CA ARG A 208 9.89 -13.84 21.14
C ARG A 208 8.86 -13.89 20.02
N ALA A 209 9.13 -14.72 19.02
CA ALA A 209 8.36 -14.74 17.79
C ALA A 209 6.91 -15.19 18.02
N MET A 210 5.93 -14.48 17.44
CA MET A 210 4.49 -14.82 17.52
C MET A 210 4.01 -15.03 18.97
N PHE A 211 4.30 -14.08 19.85
CA PHE A 211 4.06 -14.17 21.30
C PHE A 211 4.79 -15.33 22.02
N GLY A 212 5.83 -15.92 21.41
CA GLY A 212 6.57 -17.08 21.93
C GLY A 212 5.98 -18.45 21.55
N THR A 213 4.96 -18.47 20.67
CA THR A 213 4.39 -19.72 20.12
C THR A 213 5.37 -20.41 19.18
N VAL A 214 6.18 -19.65 18.46
CA VAL A 214 7.19 -20.19 17.56
C VAL A 214 8.49 -20.35 18.35
N LYS A 215 8.85 -21.59 18.72
CA LYS A 215 10.07 -21.93 19.50
C LYS A 215 11.36 -21.70 18.71
N LYS A 216 11.63 -20.45 18.35
CA LYS A 216 12.72 -20.00 17.48
C LYS A 216 13.43 -18.76 18.02
N ASP A 217 13.38 -18.57 19.33
CA ASP A 217 13.83 -17.33 19.98
C ASP A 217 15.35 -17.31 20.23
N PRO A 218 16.05 -16.20 19.94
CA PRO A 218 15.62 -15.09 19.09
C PRO A 218 15.61 -15.50 17.61
N ALA A 219 14.72 -14.89 16.83
CA ALA A 219 14.66 -15.09 15.38
C ALA A 219 15.15 -13.85 14.64
N TYR A 220 16.00 -14.07 13.64
CA TYR A 220 16.40 -13.05 12.68
C TYR A 220 15.90 -13.45 11.29
N ARG A 221 15.05 -12.60 10.71
CA ARG A 221 14.44 -12.82 9.40
C ARG A 221 14.94 -11.77 8.44
N SER A 222 15.24 -12.16 7.20
CA SER A 222 15.70 -11.23 6.18
C SER A 222 15.06 -11.55 4.85
N THR A 223 14.59 -10.51 4.17
CA THR A 223 14.01 -10.60 2.84
C THR A 223 14.66 -9.59 1.92
N LEU A 224 14.83 -10.00 0.67
CA LEU A 224 15.33 -9.19 -0.42
C LEU A 224 14.34 -9.28 -1.56
N ARG A 225 14.04 -8.16 -2.19
CA ARG A 225 13.32 -8.16 -3.47
C ARG A 225 13.89 -7.13 -4.40
N TRP A 226 13.76 -7.42 -5.68
CA TRP A 226 13.93 -6.44 -6.72
C TRP A 226 12.83 -6.60 -7.75
N ASN A 227 12.49 -5.49 -8.40
CA ASN A 227 11.62 -5.48 -9.56
C ASN A 227 12.17 -4.53 -10.61
N ALA A 228 11.90 -4.88 -11.86
CA ALA A 228 12.25 -4.11 -13.05
C ALA A 228 11.02 -4.04 -13.94
N GLY A 229 10.63 -2.84 -14.35
CA GLY A 229 9.42 -2.64 -15.14
C GLY A 229 9.64 -1.71 -16.32
N ALA A 230 8.80 -1.89 -17.33
CA ALA A 230 8.74 -1.12 -18.56
C ALA A 230 7.29 -0.68 -18.79
N ASP A 231 7.13 0.57 -19.19
CA ASP A 231 5.83 1.20 -19.42
C ASP A 231 5.86 1.94 -20.76
N LEU A 232 5.20 1.34 -21.76
CA LEU A 232 5.15 1.86 -23.11
C LEU A 232 3.84 2.61 -23.32
N HIS A 233 3.94 3.90 -23.61
CA HIS A 233 2.81 4.75 -23.98
C HIS A 233 2.77 4.89 -25.50
N LEU A 234 1.64 4.54 -26.10
CA LEU A 234 1.37 4.63 -27.52
C LEU A 234 0.35 5.76 -27.75
N GLY A 235 0.86 6.99 -27.89
CA GLY A 235 0.01 8.17 -28.00
C GLY A 235 -0.73 8.48 -26.70
N GLU A 236 -1.95 9.01 -26.81
CA GLU A 236 -2.75 9.42 -25.66
C GLU A 236 -3.64 8.29 -25.11
N HIS A 237 -3.80 7.20 -25.86
CA HIS A 237 -4.89 6.24 -25.64
C HIS A 237 -4.47 4.87 -25.18
N VAL A 238 -3.30 4.36 -25.58
CA VAL A 238 -2.92 2.97 -25.31
C VAL A 238 -1.65 2.94 -24.49
N ARG A 239 -1.63 2.08 -23.47
CA ARG A 239 -0.49 1.86 -22.59
C ARG A 239 -0.27 0.36 -22.36
N LEU A 240 0.98 -0.07 -22.44
CA LEU A 240 1.41 -1.44 -22.15
C LEU A 240 2.40 -1.40 -20.98
N TYR A 241 2.05 -2.07 -19.88
CA TYR A 241 2.91 -2.12 -18.70
C TYR A 241 3.33 -3.54 -18.41
N GLY A 242 4.62 -3.74 -18.11
CA GLY A 242 5.18 -5.01 -17.67
C GLY A 242 6.17 -4.81 -16.51
N GLU A 243 6.13 -5.68 -15.51
CA GLU A 243 7.04 -5.67 -14.38
C GLU A 243 7.44 -7.09 -14.00
N LEU A 244 8.75 -7.35 -13.98
CA LEU A 244 9.35 -8.57 -13.44
C LEU A 244 9.74 -8.36 -11.99
N MET A 245 9.62 -9.41 -11.18
CA MET A 245 10.01 -9.39 -9.77
C MET A 245 10.72 -10.69 -9.37
N SER A 246 11.66 -10.54 -8.43
CA SER A 246 12.27 -11.65 -7.69
C SER A 246 12.21 -11.37 -6.19
N GLY A 247 12.04 -12.43 -5.40
CA GLY A 247 11.95 -12.33 -3.94
C GLY A 247 12.71 -13.45 -3.24
N GLN A 248 13.54 -13.09 -2.28
CA GLN A 248 14.33 -14.00 -1.46
C GLN A 248 13.97 -13.78 0.01
N ALA A 249 14.00 -14.86 0.78
CA ALA A 249 13.73 -14.84 2.21
C ALA A 249 14.61 -15.88 2.92
N GLY A 250 15.19 -15.51 4.06
CA GLY A 250 16.10 -16.34 4.84
C GLY A 250 16.39 -15.73 6.22
N GLY A 251 17.46 -16.16 6.87
CA GLY A 251 17.89 -15.65 8.18
C GLY A 251 18.28 -16.77 9.15
N ILE A 252 18.35 -16.44 10.45
CA ILE A 252 18.70 -17.37 11.54
C ILE A 252 17.43 -17.63 12.35
N ASN A 253 17.12 -18.90 12.62
CA ASN A 253 15.89 -19.30 13.29
C ASN A 253 14.62 -18.74 12.61
N TYR A 254 14.66 -18.50 11.29
CA TYR A 254 13.54 -17.91 10.57
C TYR A 254 12.30 -18.83 10.62
N TYR A 255 11.13 -18.21 10.48
CA TYR A 255 9.82 -18.87 10.48
C TYR A 255 8.86 -18.12 9.53
N GLY A 256 7.69 -18.71 9.30
CA GLY A 256 6.60 -18.04 8.58
C GLY A 256 6.82 -17.86 7.07
N TYR A 257 7.93 -18.36 6.51
CA TYR A 257 8.18 -18.36 5.05
C TYR A 257 7.53 -19.53 4.31
N THR A 258 6.62 -20.23 4.98
CA THR A 258 5.75 -21.26 4.42
C THR A 258 4.60 -20.56 3.71
N GLY A 259 4.77 -20.26 2.42
CA GLY A 259 3.76 -19.61 1.58
C GLY A 259 4.37 -18.98 0.33
N GLY A 260 3.67 -19.03 -0.79
CA GLY A 260 4.18 -18.58 -2.10
C GLY A 260 4.52 -17.09 -2.22
N ARG A 261 4.27 -16.29 -1.18
CA ARG A 261 4.47 -14.83 -1.20
C ARG A 261 5.77 -14.35 -0.55
N TRP A 262 6.59 -15.24 -0.01
CA TRP A 262 7.88 -14.88 0.61
C TRP A 262 9.07 -15.06 -0.33
N ARG A 263 8.97 -16.01 -1.27
CA ARG A 263 10.04 -16.35 -2.22
C ARG A 263 9.46 -16.48 -3.63
N SER A 264 10.09 -15.81 -4.58
CA SER A 264 9.88 -16.00 -6.02
C SER A 264 11.23 -16.01 -6.72
N LYS A 265 11.37 -16.86 -7.74
CA LYS A 265 12.56 -16.86 -8.60
C LYS A 265 12.54 -15.60 -9.48
N LEU A 266 12.02 -15.67 -10.69
CA LEU A 266 11.80 -14.53 -11.55
C LEU A 266 10.43 -14.71 -12.18
N ASP A 267 9.52 -13.78 -11.99
CA ASP A 267 8.18 -13.87 -12.55
C ASP A 267 7.57 -12.50 -12.86
N ALA A 268 6.51 -12.48 -13.66
CA ALA A 268 5.75 -11.29 -14.00
C ALA A 268 4.85 -10.88 -12.84
N GLN A 269 5.25 -9.82 -12.12
CA GLN A 269 4.45 -9.22 -11.06
C GLN A 269 3.25 -8.46 -11.65
N GLN A 270 3.45 -7.77 -12.77
CA GLN A 270 2.40 -7.04 -13.48
C GLN A 270 2.63 -7.18 -14.99
N ALA A 271 1.53 -7.28 -15.74
CA ALA A 271 1.51 -7.33 -17.19
C ALA A 271 0.08 -6.97 -17.64
N PHE A 272 -0.14 -5.74 -18.06
CA PHE A 272 -1.47 -5.28 -18.45
C PHE A 272 -1.45 -4.35 -19.66
N VAL A 273 -2.60 -4.30 -20.32
CA VAL A 273 -2.94 -3.32 -21.35
C VAL A 273 -3.96 -2.37 -20.77
N GLU A 274 -3.76 -1.07 -20.99
CA GLU A 274 -4.69 -0.02 -20.63
C GLU A 274 -5.10 0.77 -21.88
N VAL A 275 -6.40 1.00 -22.02
CA VAL A 275 -6.97 1.92 -23.02
C VAL A 275 -7.66 3.05 -22.26
N LYS A 276 -7.33 4.30 -22.60
CA LYS A 276 -7.83 5.50 -21.92
C LYS A 276 -8.24 6.60 -22.89
N GLY A 277 -9.11 7.49 -22.45
CA GLY A 277 -9.58 8.61 -23.27
C GLY A 277 -10.45 9.58 -22.48
N HIS A 278 -10.93 10.61 -23.17
CA HIS A 278 -11.90 11.56 -22.65
C HIS A 278 -13.24 11.36 -23.34
N LEU A 279 -14.28 11.06 -22.56
CA LEU A 279 -15.63 10.84 -23.07
C LEU A 279 -16.64 11.21 -21.98
N LEU A 280 -17.82 11.73 -22.34
CA LEU A 280 -18.87 12.16 -21.40
C LEU A 280 -18.38 13.12 -20.29
N GLY A 281 -17.41 13.98 -20.62
CA GLY A 281 -16.83 14.92 -19.65
C GLY A 281 -15.95 14.28 -18.56
N ALA A 282 -15.55 13.01 -18.74
CA ALA A 282 -14.68 12.29 -17.83
C ALA A 282 -13.39 11.81 -18.52
N THR A 283 -12.31 11.75 -17.75
CA THR A 283 -11.14 10.93 -18.08
C THR A 283 -11.47 9.50 -17.70
N MET A 284 -11.52 8.59 -18.67
CA MET A 284 -11.87 7.19 -18.43
C MET A 284 -10.81 6.24 -18.97
N GLY A 285 -10.75 5.05 -18.39
CA GLY A 285 -9.88 3.99 -18.87
C GLY A 285 -10.34 2.60 -18.46
N ALA A 286 -9.85 1.62 -19.20
CA ALA A 286 -10.05 0.20 -18.94
C ALA A 286 -8.71 -0.51 -19.01
N MET A 287 -8.46 -1.36 -18.00
CA MET A 287 -7.25 -2.14 -17.83
C MET A 287 -7.60 -3.62 -17.86
N VAL A 288 -6.82 -4.40 -18.60
CA VAL A 288 -6.92 -5.86 -18.66
C VAL A 288 -5.56 -6.50 -18.47
N GLY A 289 -5.50 -7.53 -17.63
CA GLY A 289 -4.29 -8.32 -17.41
C GLY A 289 -3.97 -8.47 -15.93
N ARG A 290 -2.68 -8.59 -15.63
CA ARG A 290 -2.13 -8.75 -14.28
C ARG A 290 -1.67 -7.39 -13.73
N MET A 291 -2.22 -6.96 -12.60
CA MET A 291 -2.01 -5.61 -12.04
C MET A 291 -1.98 -5.61 -10.50
N SER A 292 -1.40 -4.55 -9.93
CA SER A 292 -1.59 -4.24 -8.52
C SER A 292 -2.95 -3.55 -8.30
N PHE A 293 -3.60 -3.81 -7.17
CA PHE A 293 -4.87 -3.17 -6.82
C PHE A 293 -4.77 -2.51 -5.44
N LEU A 294 -4.97 -1.20 -5.40
CA LEU A 294 -4.73 -0.33 -4.22
C LEU A 294 -5.89 0.64 -3.97
N ASP A 295 -7.02 0.44 -4.64
CA ASP A 295 -8.15 1.37 -4.60
C ASP A 295 -9.11 1.11 -3.43
N ALA A 296 -8.81 0.16 -2.54
CA ALA A 296 -9.57 -0.02 -1.31
C ALA A 296 -8.86 0.69 -0.14
N PRO A 297 -9.56 0.93 0.98
CA PRO A 297 -8.95 1.54 2.14
C PRO A 297 -7.74 0.72 2.64
N PRO A 298 -6.76 1.36 3.32
CA PRO A 298 -5.53 0.70 3.78
C PRO A 298 -5.77 -0.53 4.68
N TYR A 299 -6.89 -0.54 5.40
CA TYR A 299 -7.35 -1.63 6.28
C TYR A 299 -8.14 -2.74 5.53
N VAL A 300 -8.19 -2.69 4.19
CA VAL A 300 -8.70 -3.77 3.31
C VAL A 300 -7.66 -4.23 2.29
N THR A 301 -7.02 -3.29 1.60
CA THR A 301 -5.90 -3.57 0.70
C THR A 301 -4.78 -2.59 0.99
N ALA A 302 -3.55 -3.07 0.96
CA ALA A 302 -2.37 -2.21 1.00
C ALA A 302 -1.37 -2.68 -0.06
N GLY A 303 -0.45 -1.79 -0.45
CA GLY A 303 0.65 -2.07 -1.39
C GLY A 303 1.70 -3.06 -0.90
N SER A 304 1.32 -3.95 0.02
CA SER A 304 2.09 -5.00 0.65
C SER A 304 3.48 -4.55 1.10
N VAL A 305 3.56 -4.14 2.37
CA VAL A 305 4.84 -3.96 3.05
C VAL A 305 5.45 -5.33 3.38
N TYR A 306 4.62 -6.29 3.77
CA TYR A 306 4.92 -7.73 3.89
C TYR A 306 3.82 -8.54 3.22
N PRO A 307 3.94 -9.86 3.00
CA PRO A 307 5.18 -10.60 2.71
C PRO A 307 6.07 -9.93 1.64
N THR A 308 7.22 -10.55 1.32
CA THR A 308 8.18 -10.03 0.33
C THR A 308 7.52 -9.63 -1.00
N LEU A 309 6.65 -10.50 -1.53
CA LEU A 309 5.95 -10.32 -2.80
C LEU A 309 4.58 -9.65 -2.59
N PRO A 310 4.32 -8.48 -3.20
CA PRO A 310 3.00 -7.87 -3.16
C PRO A 310 1.92 -8.71 -3.82
N TYR A 311 0.66 -8.46 -3.45
CA TYR A 311 -0.46 -9.09 -4.15
C TYR A 311 -0.48 -8.64 -5.60
N SER A 312 -0.73 -9.59 -6.49
CA SER A 312 -0.91 -9.35 -7.92
C SER A 312 -2.22 -9.98 -8.38
N TRP A 313 -3.00 -9.22 -9.13
CA TRP A 313 -4.39 -9.52 -9.47
C TRP A 313 -4.54 -9.64 -10.98
N ASN A 314 -5.20 -10.70 -11.45
CA ASN A 314 -5.51 -10.91 -12.86
C ASN A 314 -6.98 -10.56 -13.10
N GLY A 315 -7.30 -9.76 -14.11
CA GLY A 315 -8.68 -9.47 -14.45
C GLY A 315 -8.87 -8.12 -15.14
N LEU A 316 -10.00 -7.49 -14.84
CA LEU A 316 -10.46 -6.25 -15.46
C LEU A 316 -10.61 -5.16 -14.39
N ARG A 317 -10.21 -3.94 -14.75
CA ARG A 317 -10.53 -2.72 -14.00
C ARG A 317 -10.96 -1.63 -14.97
N GLY A 318 -12.10 -1.01 -14.74
CA GLY A 318 -12.53 0.22 -15.41
C GLY A 318 -12.57 1.37 -14.43
N TYR A 319 -12.25 2.57 -14.88
CA TYR A 319 -12.31 3.78 -14.07
C TYR A 319 -12.82 4.99 -14.87
N ALA A 320 -13.45 5.94 -14.19
CA ALA A 320 -13.82 7.24 -14.75
C ALA A 320 -13.70 8.35 -13.72
N PHE A 321 -13.09 9.47 -14.15
CA PHE A 321 -12.87 10.68 -13.36
C PHE A 321 -13.62 11.86 -13.98
N TRP A 322 -14.64 12.34 -13.28
CA TRP A 322 -15.18 13.68 -13.48
C TRP A 322 -14.49 14.66 -12.54
N LYS A 323 -14.81 15.95 -12.68
CA LYS A 323 -14.22 17.03 -11.87
C LYS A 323 -14.21 16.78 -10.35
N ARG A 324 -15.24 16.10 -9.81
CA ARG A 324 -15.41 15.86 -8.36
C ARG A 324 -15.91 14.47 -8.01
N PHE A 325 -16.08 13.60 -9.00
CA PHE A 325 -16.62 12.27 -8.79
C PHE A 325 -15.76 11.28 -9.54
N ARG A 326 -15.42 10.19 -8.86
CA ARG A 326 -14.67 9.07 -9.42
C ARG A 326 -15.48 7.79 -9.21
N VAL A 327 -15.46 6.92 -10.20
CA VAL A 327 -15.94 5.54 -10.09
C VAL A 327 -14.90 4.57 -10.63
N ASP A 328 -14.77 3.44 -9.96
CA ASP A 328 -13.92 2.32 -10.33
C ASP A 328 -14.77 1.04 -10.25
N LEU A 329 -14.67 0.18 -11.27
CA LEU A 329 -15.30 -1.14 -11.33
C LEU A 329 -14.23 -2.19 -11.58
N PHE A 330 -14.28 -3.32 -10.88
CA PHE A 330 -13.24 -4.34 -11.01
C PHE A 330 -13.76 -5.75 -10.76
N ASP A 331 -13.19 -6.72 -11.46
CA ASP A 331 -13.34 -8.15 -11.22
C ASP A 331 -11.97 -8.81 -11.38
N LEU A 332 -11.44 -9.28 -10.26
CA LEU A 332 -10.04 -9.66 -10.10
C LEU A 332 -9.95 -11.03 -9.45
N THR A 333 -8.95 -11.80 -9.88
CA THR A 333 -8.58 -13.08 -9.27
C THR A 333 -7.11 -13.05 -8.88
N LEU A 334 -6.80 -13.51 -7.68
CA LEU A 334 -5.45 -13.42 -7.15
C LEU A 334 -4.50 -14.33 -7.94
N THR A 335 -3.27 -13.90 -8.18
CA THR A 335 -2.25 -14.74 -8.80
C THR A 335 -1.89 -15.93 -7.91
N ASN A 336 -1.71 -17.10 -8.52
CA ASN A 336 -1.13 -18.26 -7.87
C ASN A 336 0.38 -18.28 -8.12
N ASN A 337 1.15 -18.00 -7.07
CA ASN A 337 2.62 -17.93 -7.10
C ASN A 337 3.31 -19.21 -6.61
N ALA A 338 2.59 -20.34 -6.56
CA ALA A 338 3.13 -21.64 -6.17
C ALA A 338 3.09 -22.64 -7.35
N PRO A 339 4.14 -23.46 -7.53
CA PRO A 339 5.38 -23.57 -6.73
C PRO A 339 6.46 -22.56 -7.15
N THR A 340 7.37 -22.16 -6.25
CA THR A 340 8.45 -21.18 -6.51
C THR A 340 9.41 -21.58 -7.65
N THR A 341 8.99 -21.29 -8.89
CA THR A 341 9.67 -21.61 -10.15
C THR A 341 9.71 -20.34 -11.00
N ALA A 342 10.71 -20.19 -11.88
CA ALA A 342 10.76 -19.02 -12.75
C ALA A 342 9.66 -19.08 -13.82
N PHE A 343 8.99 -17.95 -14.07
CA PHE A 343 7.95 -17.78 -15.09
C PHE A 343 6.83 -18.83 -15.00
N HIS A 344 6.36 -19.10 -13.79
CA HIS A 344 5.33 -20.10 -13.53
C HIS A 344 4.03 -19.51 -13.00
N ASP A 345 4.00 -18.25 -12.55
CA ASP A 345 2.83 -17.69 -11.85
C ASP A 345 1.57 -17.79 -12.71
N GLN A 346 0.53 -18.43 -12.18
CA GLN A 346 -0.72 -18.69 -12.90
C GLN A 346 -1.86 -17.80 -12.42
N VAL A 347 -2.92 -17.73 -13.22
CA VAL A 347 -4.20 -17.15 -12.78
C VAL A 347 -4.78 -18.03 -11.65
N GLY A 348 -4.95 -17.46 -10.46
CA GLY A 348 -5.41 -18.20 -9.28
C GLY A 348 -6.90 -18.02 -9.01
N TRP A 349 -7.72 -18.94 -9.52
CA TRP A 349 -9.19 -18.89 -9.44
C TRP A 349 -9.79 -19.13 -8.03
N ARG A 350 -8.95 -19.48 -7.06
CA ARG A 350 -9.37 -19.81 -5.68
C ARG A 350 -9.68 -18.59 -4.81
N THR A 351 -9.24 -17.41 -5.25
CA THR A 351 -9.40 -16.16 -4.52
C THR A 351 -9.84 -15.07 -5.48
N ARG A 352 -11.03 -14.54 -5.28
CA ARG A 352 -11.60 -13.46 -6.09
C ARG A 352 -11.82 -12.21 -5.27
N LEU A 353 -11.67 -11.06 -5.91
CA LEU A 353 -11.99 -9.72 -5.40
C LEU A 353 -12.71 -8.97 -6.52
N PHE A 354 -13.92 -8.50 -6.24
CA PHE A 354 -14.73 -7.78 -7.23
C PHE A 354 -15.57 -6.72 -6.56
N GLY A 355 -16.04 -5.76 -7.34
CA GLY A 355 -16.95 -4.75 -6.84
C GLY A 355 -16.81 -3.39 -7.51
N ALA A 356 -17.22 -2.38 -6.75
CA ALA A 356 -17.26 -1.01 -7.20
C ALA A 356 -16.76 -0.08 -6.09
N TYR A 357 -16.02 0.95 -6.47
CA TYR A 357 -15.57 2.01 -5.60
C TYR A 357 -15.98 3.35 -6.17
N THR A 358 -16.46 4.26 -5.32
CA THR A 358 -16.73 5.64 -5.69
C THR A 358 -16.04 6.59 -4.73
N SER A 359 -15.63 7.75 -5.23
CA SER A 359 -15.10 8.83 -4.40
C SER A 359 -15.69 10.16 -4.84
N TYR A 360 -16.27 10.89 -3.90
CA TYR A 360 -16.77 12.24 -4.11
C TYR A 360 -15.86 13.25 -3.39
N ALA A 361 -15.26 14.14 -4.16
CA ALA A 361 -14.41 15.22 -3.68
C ALA A 361 -15.26 16.45 -3.34
N ILE A 362 -15.48 16.68 -2.04
CA ILE A 362 -16.20 17.85 -1.53
C ILE A 362 -15.53 19.12 -2.07
N PRO A 363 -16.30 20.16 -2.46
CA PRO A 363 -15.76 21.47 -2.80
C PRO A 363 -14.70 21.96 -1.81
N GLU A 364 -13.54 22.34 -2.34
CA GLU A 364 -12.46 22.92 -1.55
C GLU A 364 -13.01 24.10 -0.74
N PHE A 365 -12.66 24.12 0.54
CA PHE A 365 -13.05 25.19 1.45
C PHE A 365 -11.88 25.60 2.33
N LYS A 366 -12.06 26.67 3.09
CA LYS A 366 -11.12 27.09 4.12
C LYS A 366 -11.71 26.87 5.49
N PHE A 367 -10.91 26.33 6.39
CA PHE A 367 -11.24 26.22 7.81
C PHE A 367 -10.00 26.65 8.61
N LEU A 368 -10.18 27.57 9.56
CA LEU A 368 -9.08 28.21 10.30
C LEU A 368 -7.98 28.75 9.38
N ASP A 369 -8.37 29.44 8.30
CA ASP A 369 -7.49 30.00 7.26
C ASP A 369 -6.58 28.99 6.53
N LYS A 370 -6.91 27.70 6.61
CA LYS A 370 -6.19 26.62 5.92
C LYS A 370 -7.09 25.96 4.88
N LYS A 371 -6.51 25.69 3.70
CA LYS A 371 -7.19 24.95 2.63
C LYS A 371 -7.56 23.55 3.12
N SER A 372 -8.76 23.12 2.78
CA SER A 372 -9.38 21.87 3.22
C SER A 372 -9.88 21.09 2.03
N GLN A 373 -9.55 19.81 1.98
CA GLN A 373 -10.06 18.87 0.99
C GLN A 373 -10.54 17.61 1.70
N ILE A 374 -11.80 17.25 1.47
CA ILE A 374 -12.44 16.05 2.03
C ILE A 374 -12.94 15.18 0.89
N PHE A 375 -12.78 13.88 1.05
CA PHE A 375 -13.28 12.84 0.17
C PHE A 375 -14.29 11.99 0.93
N VAL A 376 -15.39 11.67 0.25
CA VAL A 376 -16.41 10.73 0.71
C VAL A 376 -16.37 9.55 -0.23
N ASP A 377 -15.85 8.44 0.27
CA ASP A 377 -15.75 7.20 -0.47
C ASP A 377 -16.90 6.29 -0.09
N THR A 378 -17.49 5.64 -1.08
CA THR A 378 -18.51 4.60 -0.88
C THR A 378 -18.18 3.43 -1.78
N PHE A 379 -18.21 2.23 -1.25
CA PHE A 379 -17.72 1.05 -1.95
C PHE A 379 -18.50 -0.20 -1.58
N TYR A 380 -18.45 -1.17 -2.49
CA TYR A 380 -18.82 -2.55 -2.26
C TYR A 380 -17.63 -3.43 -2.65
N LEU A 381 -17.14 -4.21 -1.69
CA LEU A 381 -16.04 -5.16 -1.89
C LEU A 381 -16.56 -6.59 -1.66
N GLY A 382 -16.70 -7.32 -2.75
CA GLY A 382 -17.01 -8.74 -2.77
C GLY A 382 -15.73 -9.56 -2.83
N TYR A 383 -15.61 -10.60 -2.00
CA TYR A 383 -14.51 -11.57 -2.14
C TYR A 383 -14.94 -12.99 -1.81
N THR A 384 -14.31 -13.91 -2.52
CA THR A 384 -14.50 -15.34 -2.37
C THR A 384 -13.16 -16.00 -2.12
N LEU A 385 -13.07 -16.79 -1.06
CA LEU A 385 -11.89 -17.57 -0.68
C LEU A 385 -12.29 -19.04 -0.62
N SER A 386 -11.72 -19.87 -1.50
CA SER A 386 -11.98 -21.32 -1.49
C SER A 386 -11.41 -22.02 -0.25
N SER A 387 -10.49 -21.39 0.49
CA SER A 387 -9.90 -21.93 1.71
C SER A 387 -9.68 -20.81 2.72
N ASN A 388 -10.58 -20.72 3.70
CA ASN A 388 -10.52 -19.77 4.80
C ASN A 388 -11.10 -20.41 6.06
N PRO A 389 -10.28 -21.09 6.89
CA PRO A 389 -10.76 -21.69 8.12
C PRO A 389 -11.25 -20.61 9.10
N ILE A 390 -12.26 -20.95 9.91
CA ILE A 390 -12.74 -20.11 11.01
C ILE A 390 -12.38 -20.73 12.36
N ALA A 391 -12.27 -19.91 13.40
CA ALA A 391 -11.99 -20.42 14.74
C ALA A 391 -13.14 -21.26 15.30
N SER A 392 -12.77 -22.25 16.11
CA SER A 392 -13.63 -23.03 16.99
C SER A 392 -13.06 -22.97 18.42
N THR A 393 -13.80 -23.49 19.40
CA THR A 393 -13.45 -23.45 20.82
C THR A 393 -12.03 -23.95 21.08
N THR A 394 -11.65 -25.07 20.44
CA THR A 394 -10.33 -25.73 20.63
C THR A 394 -9.52 -25.92 19.35
N SER A 395 -10.07 -25.56 18.18
CA SER A 395 -9.47 -25.85 16.87
C SER A 395 -9.93 -24.83 15.82
N THR A 396 -9.89 -25.18 14.55
CA THR A 396 -10.46 -24.46 13.42
C THR A 396 -11.44 -25.35 12.65
N ILE A 397 -12.38 -24.71 11.94
CA ILE A 397 -13.28 -25.38 11.00
C ILE A 397 -12.82 -24.98 9.60
N ALA A 398 -12.32 -25.95 8.83
CA ALA A 398 -11.95 -25.74 7.43
C ALA A 398 -13.19 -25.43 6.58
N GLY A 399 -13.03 -24.60 5.56
CA GLY A 399 -14.12 -24.24 4.67
C GLY A 399 -13.77 -23.12 3.70
N SER A 400 -14.75 -22.71 2.91
CA SER A 400 -14.67 -21.55 2.02
C SER A 400 -15.56 -20.42 2.53
N THR A 401 -15.30 -19.19 2.09
CA THR A 401 -16.17 -18.06 2.44
C THR A 401 -16.39 -17.14 1.25
N HIS A 402 -17.60 -16.61 1.17
CA HIS A 402 -17.97 -15.49 0.32
C HIS A 402 -18.38 -14.33 1.23
N ARG A 403 -17.84 -13.14 0.99
CA ARG A 403 -18.07 -11.94 1.81
C ARG A 403 -18.53 -10.80 0.91
N ASP A 404 -19.62 -10.15 1.34
CA ASP A 404 -20.19 -8.96 0.74
C ASP A 404 -19.94 -7.79 1.69
N THR A 405 -19.08 -6.84 1.31
CA THR A 405 -18.62 -5.79 2.23
C THR A 405 -18.92 -4.40 1.69
N PRO A 406 -20.17 -3.90 1.80
CA PRO A 406 -20.46 -2.49 1.59
C PRO A 406 -19.82 -1.64 2.71
N GLY A 407 -19.33 -0.46 2.34
CA GLY A 407 -18.73 0.45 3.29
C GLY A 407 -18.57 1.87 2.79
N THR A 408 -18.16 2.73 3.71
CA THR A 408 -17.88 4.14 3.45
C THR A 408 -16.62 4.58 4.19
N ARG A 409 -15.94 5.58 3.64
CA ARG A 409 -14.82 6.24 4.29
C ARG A 409 -14.89 7.75 4.02
N ILE A 410 -14.89 8.54 5.08
CA ILE A 410 -14.80 10.00 5.01
C ILE A 410 -13.42 10.39 5.51
N TRP A 411 -12.64 11.03 4.65
CA TRP A 411 -11.23 11.29 4.95
C TRP A 411 -10.73 12.54 4.24
N GLY A 412 -9.68 13.15 4.77
CA GLY A 412 -9.18 14.44 4.29
C GLY A 412 -8.69 15.33 5.40
N ASN A 413 -8.63 16.63 5.11
CA ASN A 413 -8.47 17.63 6.14
C ASN A 413 -9.58 18.66 6.17
N ALA A 414 -9.86 19.11 7.39
CA ALA A 414 -10.57 20.34 7.70
C ALA A 414 -9.58 21.26 8.43
N GLY A 415 -8.95 22.16 7.68
CA GLY A 415 -7.90 23.04 8.16
C GLY A 415 -6.72 22.29 8.79
N PRO A 416 -6.41 22.48 10.09
CA PRO A 416 -5.36 21.75 10.80
C PRO A 416 -5.78 20.34 11.25
N ILE A 417 -7.05 19.98 11.13
CA ILE A 417 -7.56 18.67 11.51
C ILE A 417 -7.40 17.72 10.33
N GLU A 418 -6.80 16.57 10.59
CA GLU A 418 -6.63 15.48 9.62
C GLU A 418 -7.35 14.26 10.13
N PHE A 419 -8.11 13.61 9.26
CA PHE A 419 -8.93 12.50 9.70
C PHE A 419 -9.18 11.49 8.59
N SER A 420 -9.47 10.27 9.02
CA SER A 420 -9.96 9.19 8.18
C SER A 420 -10.87 8.33 9.04
N LEU A 421 -12.16 8.37 8.74
CA LEU A 421 -13.21 7.62 9.43
C LEU A 421 -13.83 6.64 8.44
N GLY A 422 -13.78 5.35 8.74
CA GLY A 422 -14.27 4.27 7.91
C GLY A 422 -15.25 3.38 8.66
N GLY A 423 -16.27 2.91 7.95
CA GLY A 423 -17.26 1.97 8.47
C GLY A 423 -17.64 0.96 7.40
N MET A 424 -17.68 -0.31 7.78
CA MET A 424 -18.03 -1.41 6.90
C MET A 424 -18.93 -2.41 7.62
N TRP A 425 -19.92 -2.91 6.91
CA TRP A 425 -20.64 -4.11 7.30
C TRP A 425 -20.27 -5.22 6.33
N GLN A 426 -20.23 -6.44 6.83
CA GLN A 426 -19.85 -7.61 6.06
C GLN A 426 -20.90 -8.71 6.21
N GLY A 427 -21.54 -9.02 5.09
CA GLY A 427 -22.45 -10.14 4.92
C GLY A 427 -21.79 -11.32 4.19
N GLY A 428 -22.63 -12.15 3.59
CA GLY A 428 -22.22 -13.32 2.84
C GLY A 428 -22.31 -14.61 3.67
N ASN A 429 -21.49 -15.61 3.35
CA ASN A 429 -21.60 -16.94 3.92
C ASN A 429 -20.24 -17.62 4.12
N PHE A 430 -20.15 -18.43 5.16
CA PHE A 430 -19.10 -19.44 5.34
C PHE A 430 -19.69 -20.83 5.06
N HIS A 431 -18.96 -21.64 4.32
CA HIS A 431 -19.32 -23.01 3.97
C HIS A 431 -18.26 -23.94 4.56
N ALA A 432 -18.65 -24.74 5.56
CA ALA A 432 -17.74 -25.73 6.12
C ALA A 432 -17.39 -26.79 5.07
N ALA A 433 -16.14 -27.28 5.11
CA ALA A 433 -15.67 -28.35 4.23
C ALA A 433 -16.44 -29.66 4.46
N ASN A 434 -16.26 -30.63 3.54
CA ASN A 434 -16.87 -31.97 3.62
C ASN A 434 -18.39 -31.95 3.77
N ASN A 435 -19.09 -31.11 2.98
CA ASN A 435 -20.54 -30.92 3.03
C ASN A 435 -21.06 -30.49 4.41
N GLY A 436 -20.23 -29.80 5.19
CA GLY A 436 -20.63 -29.23 6.47
C GLY A 436 -21.64 -28.08 6.32
N PRO A 437 -22.17 -27.58 7.45
CA PRO A 437 -23.23 -26.57 7.43
C PRO A 437 -22.76 -25.24 6.86
N LYS A 438 -23.72 -24.54 6.23
CA LYS A 438 -23.57 -23.16 5.79
C LYS A 438 -23.90 -22.21 6.93
N ARG A 439 -23.04 -21.22 7.16
CA ARG A 439 -23.21 -20.17 8.18
C ARG A 439 -23.34 -18.81 7.52
N PRO A 440 -24.41 -18.04 7.76
CA PRO A 440 -24.46 -16.66 7.32
C PRO A 440 -23.40 -15.84 8.06
N VAL A 441 -22.91 -14.79 7.42
CA VAL A 441 -21.95 -13.85 8.01
C VAL A 441 -22.67 -12.56 8.33
N SER A 442 -22.39 -11.99 9.50
CA SER A 442 -22.79 -10.63 9.84
C SER A 442 -21.73 -10.05 10.77
N ALA A 443 -20.83 -9.29 10.18
CA ALA A 443 -19.68 -8.70 10.86
C ALA A 443 -19.60 -7.20 10.53
N TYR A 444 -18.86 -6.45 11.32
CA TYR A 444 -18.60 -5.03 11.11
C TYR A 444 -17.14 -4.67 11.39
N SER A 445 -16.73 -3.54 10.84
CA SER A 445 -15.46 -2.87 11.14
C SER A 445 -15.68 -1.36 11.15
N PHE A 446 -15.20 -0.71 12.20
CA PHE A 446 -15.07 0.73 12.28
C PHE A 446 -13.60 1.08 12.45
N ASN A 447 -13.12 2.06 11.68
CA ASN A 447 -11.72 2.44 11.67
C ASN A 447 -11.60 3.96 11.70
N GLY A 448 -10.79 4.50 12.61
CA GLY A 448 -10.77 5.93 12.86
C GLY A 448 -9.38 6.45 13.21
N THR A 449 -8.95 7.48 12.49
CA THR A 449 -7.83 8.32 12.91
C THR A 449 -8.25 9.77 12.87
N VAL A 450 -7.94 10.53 13.91
CA VAL A 450 -8.10 11.99 13.95
C VAL A 450 -6.86 12.60 14.56
N SER A 451 -6.29 13.61 13.92
CA SER A 451 -5.08 14.29 14.36
C SER A 451 -5.20 15.80 14.19
N TRP A 452 -4.52 16.54 15.06
CA TRP A 452 -4.34 17.98 14.95
C TRP A 452 -2.90 18.30 14.55
N ARG A 453 -2.75 19.12 13.50
CA ARG A 453 -1.45 19.54 12.98
C ARG A 453 -1.00 20.86 13.61
N PHE A 454 0.07 20.79 14.41
CA PHE A 454 0.72 21.96 15.00
C PHE A 454 1.75 22.55 14.03
N ALA A 455 1.26 23.19 12.97
CA ALA A 455 2.10 23.66 11.85
C ALA A 455 3.19 24.69 12.22
N LYS A 456 3.06 25.35 13.39
CA LYS A 456 4.00 26.37 13.91
C LYS A 456 5.06 25.80 14.86
N TRP A 457 4.94 24.54 15.28
CA TRP A 457 5.92 23.92 16.18
C TRP A 457 7.07 23.29 15.39
N TRP A 458 8.24 23.16 16.01
CA TRP A 458 9.36 22.45 15.40
C TRP A 458 8.95 21.03 15.00
N GLY A 459 9.29 20.65 13.77
CA GLY A 459 8.90 19.38 13.18
C GLY A 459 7.41 19.23 12.81
N ARG A 460 6.63 20.31 12.95
CA ARG A 460 5.22 20.41 12.54
C ARG A 460 4.38 19.18 12.92
N PRO A 461 4.39 18.77 14.21
CA PRO A 461 3.85 17.49 14.61
C PRO A 461 2.34 17.42 14.34
N ALA A 462 1.89 16.25 13.89
CA ALA A 462 0.48 15.88 13.87
C ALA A 462 0.25 14.92 15.04
N ILE A 463 -0.52 15.34 16.03
CA ILE A 463 -0.81 14.55 17.24
C ILE A 463 -2.28 14.19 17.24
N GLY A 464 -2.59 12.93 17.50
CA GLY A 464 -3.94 12.42 17.36
C GLY A 464 -4.18 11.11 18.09
N ILE A 465 -5.32 10.53 17.77
CA ILE A 465 -5.79 9.25 18.28
C ILE A 465 -6.17 8.38 17.10
N GLN A 466 -5.78 7.11 17.20
CA GLN A 466 -6.30 6.02 16.39
C GLN A 466 -7.24 5.19 17.26
N ALA A 467 -8.37 4.78 16.70
CA ALA A 467 -9.27 3.84 17.32
C ALA A 467 -9.94 2.97 16.25
N ASP A 468 -9.90 1.66 16.43
CA ASP A 468 -10.60 0.72 15.57
C ASP A 468 -11.46 -0.25 16.41
N ALA A 469 -12.58 -0.70 15.83
CA ALA A 469 -13.47 -1.69 16.41
C ALA A 469 -13.89 -2.69 15.34
N ILE A 470 -13.33 -3.90 15.43
CA ILE A 470 -13.45 -4.96 14.44
C ILE A 470 -14.12 -6.16 15.10
N SER A 471 -15.31 -6.50 14.60
CA SER A 471 -16.14 -7.55 15.20
C SER A 471 -15.46 -8.92 15.27
N GLY A 472 -15.70 -9.61 16.39
CA GLY A 472 -15.33 -11.00 16.61
C GLY A 472 -16.52 -11.95 16.51
N GLY A 473 -16.22 -13.22 16.28
CA GLY A 473 -17.19 -14.30 16.34
C GLY A 473 -17.59 -14.68 17.77
N ASP A 474 -18.31 -15.78 17.89
CA ASP A 474 -18.51 -16.49 19.15
C ASP A 474 -18.43 -17.99 18.85
N THR A 475 -17.35 -18.63 19.31
CA THR A 475 -17.07 -20.03 19.03
C THR A 475 -18.01 -21.00 19.76
N ARG A 476 -18.82 -20.52 20.70
CA ARG A 476 -19.79 -21.34 21.46
C ARG A 476 -21.16 -21.39 20.78
N LYS A 477 -21.42 -20.48 19.83
CA LYS A 477 -22.70 -20.45 19.11
C LYS A 477 -22.84 -21.67 18.20
N SER A 478 -24.09 -22.08 17.98
CA SER A 478 -24.43 -23.16 17.04
C SER A 478 -23.83 -22.93 15.65
N GLN A 479 -23.52 -24.02 14.96
CA GLN A 479 -23.10 -24.00 13.56
C GLN A 479 -24.21 -23.51 12.60
N THR A 480 -25.42 -23.26 13.07
CA THR A 480 -26.50 -22.61 12.31
C THR A 480 -26.60 -21.10 12.58
N SER A 481 -25.89 -20.58 13.59
CA SER A 481 -25.87 -19.15 13.90
C SER A 481 -24.91 -18.38 12.99
N SER A 482 -25.17 -17.08 12.85
CA SER A 482 -24.30 -16.19 12.09
C SER A 482 -22.89 -16.14 12.66
N TRP A 483 -21.91 -16.04 11.76
CA TRP A 483 -20.51 -15.85 12.08
C TRP A 483 -20.19 -14.35 12.13
N GLY A 484 -19.80 -13.87 13.31
CA GLY A 484 -19.62 -12.45 13.61
C GLY A 484 -18.20 -11.92 13.40
N ASN A 485 -17.25 -12.75 12.97
CA ASN A 485 -15.86 -12.33 12.78
C ASN A 485 -15.70 -11.61 11.43
N PHE A 486 -15.20 -10.37 11.49
CA PHE A 486 -14.83 -9.60 10.31
C PHE A 486 -13.53 -10.12 9.69
N LEU A 487 -13.54 -10.26 8.38
CA LEU A 487 -12.43 -10.79 7.60
C LEU A 487 -11.88 -9.73 6.66
N SER A 488 -10.57 -9.44 6.71
CA SER A 488 -9.88 -8.53 5.79
C SER A 488 -8.64 -9.21 5.19
N PRO A 489 -8.81 -10.07 4.16
CA PRO A 489 -7.79 -11.06 3.80
C PRO A 489 -6.61 -10.46 3.00
N PHE A 490 -6.80 -9.27 2.42
CA PHE A 490 -5.83 -8.63 1.53
C PHE A 490 -5.04 -7.51 2.21
N VAL A 491 -5.16 -7.40 3.54
CA VAL A 491 -4.25 -6.62 4.38
C VAL A 491 -3.15 -7.54 4.86
N PRO A 492 -1.97 -7.49 4.26
CA PRO A 492 -0.98 -8.52 4.49
C PRO A 492 -0.23 -8.39 5.83
N SER A 493 -0.37 -7.25 6.51
CA SER A 493 -0.28 -7.15 7.96
C SER A 493 -0.98 -5.88 8.36
N ALA A 494 -1.52 -5.84 9.57
CA ALA A 494 -2.04 -4.61 10.13
C ALA A 494 -0.88 -3.66 10.44
N TYR A 495 0.12 -3.41 9.57
CA TYR A 495 1.20 -2.44 9.82
C TYR A 495 0.68 -1.05 10.22
N TYR A 496 -0.54 -0.75 9.81
CA TYR A 496 -1.34 0.38 10.30
C TYR A 496 -1.66 0.31 11.82
N LEU A 497 -1.86 -0.87 12.39
CA LEU A 497 -2.19 -1.19 13.79
C LEU A 497 -0.99 -1.75 14.59
N ASP A 498 -0.32 -2.78 14.08
CA ASP A 498 0.70 -3.66 14.64
C ASP A 498 1.86 -3.86 13.64
N MET A 499 3.06 -3.47 14.05
CA MET A 499 4.28 -3.57 13.23
C MET A 499 4.91 -4.97 13.27
N SER A 500 4.68 -5.73 14.34
CA SER A 500 5.21 -7.10 14.49
C SER A 500 4.54 -8.11 13.56
N THR A 501 3.33 -7.79 13.08
CA THR A 501 2.48 -8.66 12.25
C THR A 501 1.92 -9.87 13.00
N TYR A 502 1.80 -9.77 14.33
CA TYR A 502 1.30 -10.83 15.20
C TYR A 502 -0.19 -10.71 15.51
N ILE A 503 -0.80 -9.55 15.23
CA ILE A 503 -2.22 -9.26 15.39
C ILE A 503 -2.79 -8.82 14.03
N GLY A 504 -3.76 -9.58 13.51
CA GLY A 504 -4.52 -9.26 12.32
C GLY A 504 -5.76 -8.43 12.61
N ASN A 505 -6.32 -7.76 11.59
CA ASN A 505 -7.56 -6.98 11.64
C ASN A 505 -8.80 -7.89 11.81
N SER A 506 -8.97 -8.48 12.99
CA SER A 506 -10.05 -9.42 13.29
C SER A 506 -10.21 -9.59 14.81
N ASN A 507 -11.45 -9.58 15.30
CA ASN A 507 -11.78 -9.72 16.73
C ASN A 507 -10.99 -8.78 17.65
N LEU A 508 -10.97 -7.47 17.36
CA LEU A 508 -10.19 -6.52 18.16
C LEU A 508 -10.90 -5.18 18.32
N ILE A 509 -10.55 -4.50 19.40
CA ILE A 509 -10.79 -3.09 19.65
C ILE A 509 -9.43 -2.51 20.03
N ASP A 510 -9.01 -1.44 19.38
CA ASP A 510 -7.81 -0.70 19.78
C ASP A 510 -8.09 0.78 19.93
N VAL A 511 -7.35 1.40 20.84
CA VAL A 511 -7.28 2.84 21.01
C VAL A 511 -5.85 3.21 21.38
N GLY A 512 -5.29 4.20 20.71
CA GLY A 512 -3.95 4.67 21.04
C GLY A 512 -3.66 6.08 20.55
N PRO A 513 -2.86 6.87 21.30
CA PRO A 513 -2.32 8.10 20.76
C PRO A 513 -1.36 7.80 19.61
N LEU A 514 -1.30 8.71 18.66
CA LEU A 514 -0.32 8.71 17.58
C LEU A 514 0.28 10.11 17.39
N ALA A 515 1.55 10.17 17.01
CA ALA A 515 2.22 11.41 16.68
C ALA A 515 3.14 11.22 15.48
N THR A 516 3.03 12.08 14.48
CA THR A 516 3.96 12.15 13.35
C THR A 516 4.75 13.45 13.42
N ILE A 517 6.07 13.38 13.36
CA ILE A 517 6.99 14.52 13.50
C ILE A 517 7.97 14.50 12.33
N ALA A 518 8.13 15.62 11.62
CA ALA A 518 9.17 15.78 10.60
C ALA A 518 10.42 16.41 11.23
N THR A 519 11.33 15.60 11.77
CA THR A 519 12.52 16.10 12.49
C THR A 519 13.49 16.87 11.57
N SER A 520 13.40 16.66 10.26
CA SER A 520 14.09 17.44 9.23
C SER A 520 13.29 17.44 7.92
N ARG A 521 13.84 18.00 6.83
CA ARG A 521 13.23 17.90 5.49
C ARG A 521 13.23 16.50 4.91
N ASN A 522 14.16 15.65 5.37
CA ASN A 522 14.38 14.30 4.86
C ASN A 522 14.27 13.22 5.94
N THR A 523 13.73 13.55 7.10
CA THR A 523 13.55 12.62 8.22
C THR A 523 12.18 12.79 8.87
N SER A 524 11.49 11.68 9.13
CA SER A 524 10.23 11.64 9.87
C SER A 524 10.24 10.56 10.96
N LEU A 525 9.53 10.84 12.04
CA LEU A 525 9.28 9.92 13.14
C LEU A 525 7.76 9.76 13.31
N LEU A 526 7.29 8.52 13.34
CA LEU A 526 5.94 8.14 13.73
C LEU A 526 6.02 7.42 15.08
N LEU A 527 5.22 7.85 16.04
CA LEU A 527 5.10 7.23 17.36
C LEU A 527 3.64 6.82 17.57
N LYS A 528 3.41 5.63 18.10
CA LYS A 528 2.06 5.12 18.42
C LYS A 528 2.09 4.31 19.71
N VAL A 529 1.00 4.32 20.48
CA VAL A 529 0.84 3.44 21.64
C VAL A 529 -0.57 2.83 21.68
N PRO A 530 -0.91 1.93 20.74
CA PRO A 530 -2.18 1.20 20.79
C PRO A 530 -2.30 0.34 22.05
N VAL A 531 -3.46 0.43 22.69
CA VAL A 531 -3.95 -0.50 23.70
C VAL A 531 -5.02 -1.35 23.03
N ILE A 532 -4.90 -2.68 23.14
CA ILE A 532 -5.71 -3.64 22.38
C ILE A 532 -6.53 -4.52 23.32
N TRP A 533 -7.79 -4.67 22.98
CA TRP A 533 -8.72 -5.64 23.55
C TRP A 533 -9.31 -6.51 22.44
N ARG A 534 -9.88 -7.65 22.83
CA ARG A 534 -10.73 -8.45 21.95
C ARG A 534 -12.14 -7.88 21.93
N ASN A 535 -12.73 -7.78 20.74
CA ASN A 535 -14.14 -7.41 20.59
C ASN A 535 -15.07 -8.48 21.21
N SER A 536 -14.71 -9.76 21.03
CA SER A 536 -15.36 -10.92 21.64
C SER A 536 -14.34 -11.78 22.36
N THR A 537 -14.57 -12.00 23.66
CA THR A 537 -13.74 -12.91 24.47
C THR A 537 -13.96 -14.40 24.14
N HIS A 538 -14.97 -14.71 23.32
CA HIS A 538 -15.34 -16.07 22.92
C HIS A 538 -14.86 -16.43 21.52
N ASP A 539 -14.06 -15.57 20.89
CA ASP A 539 -13.37 -15.81 19.63
C ASP A 539 -11.84 -15.79 19.83
N ALA A 540 -11.13 -16.35 18.88
CA ALA A 540 -9.67 -16.44 18.88
C ALA A 540 -9.01 -15.07 18.69
N ILE A 541 -7.72 -15.02 18.99
CA ILE A 541 -6.83 -13.97 18.49
C ILE A 541 -6.27 -14.46 17.17
N TYR A 542 -6.09 -13.56 16.21
CA TYR A 542 -5.71 -13.89 14.85
C TYR A 542 -4.32 -13.31 14.54
N ALA A 543 -3.39 -14.15 14.08
CA ALA A 543 -2.08 -13.72 13.61
C ALA A 543 -2.19 -12.92 12.30
N ASN A 544 -3.10 -13.37 11.44
CA ASN A 544 -3.65 -12.61 10.32
C ASN A 544 -5.14 -12.99 10.20
N PRO A 545 -5.96 -12.22 9.46
CA PRO A 545 -7.41 -12.44 9.43
C PRO A 545 -7.88 -13.85 8.98
N THR A 546 -6.99 -14.67 8.42
CA THR A 546 -7.28 -16.06 7.99
C THR A 546 -6.66 -17.13 8.89
N ALA A 547 -5.91 -16.74 9.93
CA ALA A 547 -5.11 -17.64 10.76
C ALA A 547 -5.30 -17.32 12.26
N PRO A 548 -6.26 -17.99 12.94
CA PRO A 548 -6.39 -17.89 14.39
C PRO A 548 -5.23 -18.61 15.08
N TYR A 549 -4.78 -18.06 16.21
CA TYR A 549 -3.90 -18.78 17.13
C TYR A 549 -4.63 -19.96 17.78
N SER A 550 -3.89 -20.95 18.28
CA SER A 550 -4.43 -22.09 19.04
C SER A 550 -4.78 -21.75 20.48
N PHE A 551 -4.01 -20.87 21.13
CA PHE A 551 -4.22 -20.50 22.53
C PHE A 551 -5.51 -19.69 22.73
N ARG A 552 -6.08 -19.76 23.94
CA ARG A 552 -7.38 -19.14 24.31
C ARG A 552 -7.26 -18.40 25.64
N PRO A 553 -6.73 -17.17 25.66
CA PRO A 553 -6.53 -16.42 26.89
C PRO A 553 -7.89 -15.97 27.46
N GLN A 554 -7.99 -15.90 28.79
CA GLN A 554 -9.19 -15.39 29.46
C GLN A 554 -9.19 -13.85 29.48
N GLY A 555 -10.38 -13.24 29.42
CA GLY A 555 -10.55 -11.78 29.50
C GLY A 555 -10.32 -11.02 28.19
N GLY A 556 -10.71 -9.74 28.17
CA GLY A 556 -10.71 -8.92 26.95
C GLY A 556 -9.38 -8.27 26.62
N TYR A 557 -8.57 -7.88 27.62
CA TYR A 557 -7.33 -7.12 27.39
C TYR A 557 -6.21 -8.00 26.82
N THR A 558 -5.66 -7.59 25.67
CA THR A 558 -4.63 -8.33 24.93
C THR A 558 -3.25 -7.77 25.21
N ALA A 559 -3.00 -6.50 24.87
CA ALA A 559 -1.67 -5.88 25.00
C ALA A 559 -1.72 -4.35 24.95
N THR A 560 -0.63 -3.72 25.40
CA THR A 560 -0.27 -2.34 25.06
C THR A 560 1.01 -2.38 24.24
N MET A 561 1.07 -1.71 23.10
CA MET A 561 2.17 -1.89 22.14
C MET A 561 2.75 -0.54 21.71
N PRO A 562 3.67 0.08 22.48
CA PRO A 562 4.40 1.23 21.98
C PRO A 562 5.21 0.88 20.73
N GLN A 563 5.09 1.74 19.74
CA GLN A 563 5.63 1.62 18.40
C GLN A 563 6.36 2.92 18.04
N ALA A 564 7.47 2.78 17.33
CA ALA A 564 8.19 3.89 16.73
C ALA A 564 8.68 3.50 15.33
N SER A 565 8.44 4.37 14.35
CA SER A 565 8.97 4.25 12.99
C SER A 565 9.78 5.49 12.66
N PHE A 566 11.06 5.30 12.45
CA PHE A 566 11.97 6.31 11.93
C PHE A 566 12.14 6.10 10.43
N THR A 567 12.00 7.15 9.64
CA THR A 567 12.41 7.10 8.24
C THR A 567 13.30 8.27 7.87
N TRP A 568 14.39 7.95 7.19
CA TRP A 568 15.31 8.88 6.59
C TRP A 568 15.44 8.65 5.08
N ARG A 569 15.26 9.72 4.31
CA ARG A 569 15.42 9.74 2.86
C ARG A 569 16.76 10.36 2.51
N ALA A 570 17.79 9.52 2.41
CA ALA A 570 19.15 9.93 2.11
C ALA A 570 19.26 10.64 0.75
N THR A 571 18.59 10.09 -0.27
CA THR A 571 18.50 10.68 -1.62
C THR A 571 17.07 10.53 -2.16
N ARG A 572 16.80 11.04 -3.37
CA ARG A 572 15.52 10.75 -4.07
C ARG A 572 15.33 9.27 -4.39
N HIS A 573 16.41 8.49 -4.37
CA HIS A 573 16.47 7.09 -4.80
C HIS A 573 16.69 6.13 -3.63
N ILE A 574 17.14 6.62 -2.48
CA ILE A 574 17.52 5.82 -1.31
C ILE A 574 16.72 6.27 -0.10
N THR A 575 15.99 5.34 0.50
CA THR A 575 15.22 5.54 1.73
C THR A 575 15.56 4.42 2.70
N PHE A 576 15.84 4.80 3.95
CA PHE A 576 16.10 3.90 5.06
C PHE A 576 14.99 4.09 6.10
N SER A 577 14.42 2.97 6.56
CA SER A 577 13.43 2.97 7.63
C SER A 577 13.87 2.01 8.73
N LEU A 578 13.66 2.42 9.97
CA LEU A 578 13.87 1.61 11.16
C LEU A 578 12.59 1.64 11.98
N ASP A 579 12.08 0.44 12.25
CA ASP A 579 10.81 0.21 12.89
C ASP A 579 11.04 -0.57 14.18
N GLY A 580 10.38 -0.17 15.26
CA GLY A 580 10.48 -0.80 16.57
C GLY A 580 9.13 -0.87 17.25
N GLU A 581 8.83 -2.03 17.82
CA GLU A 581 7.64 -2.26 18.63
C GLU A 581 8.02 -3.09 19.85
N TYR A 582 7.39 -2.79 20.98
CA TYR A 582 7.46 -3.64 22.16
C TYR A 582 6.04 -3.99 22.60
N ILE A 583 5.77 -5.28 22.82
CA ILE A 583 4.43 -5.76 23.19
C ILE A 583 4.39 -6.02 24.70
N PHE A 584 3.70 -5.17 25.45
CA PHE A 584 3.30 -5.45 26.83
C PHE A 584 2.04 -6.32 26.84
N ALA A 585 2.24 -7.62 26.66
CA ALA A 585 1.15 -8.60 26.69
C ALA A 585 0.47 -8.65 28.06
N SER A 586 -0.84 -8.90 28.07
CA SER A 586 -1.60 -9.07 29.31
C SER A 586 -1.17 -10.33 30.08
N ARG A 587 -1.46 -10.38 31.39
CA ARG A 587 -1.19 -11.60 32.19
C ARG A 587 -1.87 -12.84 31.61
N ALA A 588 -3.07 -12.68 31.05
CA ALA A 588 -3.79 -13.78 30.43
C ALA A 588 -3.10 -14.28 29.16
N MET A 589 -2.50 -13.38 28.37
CA MET A 589 -1.68 -13.75 27.22
C MET A 589 -0.41 -14.50 27.65
N ILE A 590 0.28 -14.01 28.69
CA ILE A 590 1.51 -14.62 29.20
C ILE A 590 1.26 -16.02 29.77
N ASN A 591 0.14 -16.20 30.46
CA ASN A 591 -0.25 -17.46 31.11
C ASN A 591 -1.01 -18.40 30.18
N ALA A 592 -1.35 -17.98 28.95
CA ALA A 592 -2.02 -18.85 28.00
C ALA A 592 -1.04 -19.97 27.62
N ASP A 593 -1.45 -21.23 27.81
CA ASP A 593 -0.62 -22.37 27.47
C ASP A 593 -0.31 -22.33 25.97
N PHE A 594 0.96 -22.15 25.63
CA PHE A 594 1.48 -22.12 24.26
C PHE A 594 1.89 -23.53 23.79
N SER A 595 1.18 -24.56 24.24
CA SER A 595 1.47 -25.97 23.99
C SER A 595 1.22 -26.39 22.55
#